data_AF-A0AAU3N2H0-F1
#
_entry.id   AF-A0AAU3N2H0-F1
#
_cell.length_a   1.000
_cell.length_b   1.000
_cell.length_c   1.000
_cell.angle_alpha   90.00
_cell.angle_beta   90.00
_cell.angle_gamma   90.00
#
_symmetry.space_group_name_H-M   'P 1'
#
loop_
_entity.id
_entity.type
_entity.pdbx_description
1 polymer ?
#
loop_
_entity_poly.entity_id
_entity_poly.type
_entity_poly.pdbx_seq_one_letter_code
_entity_poly.pdbx_strand_id
1 'polypeptide(L)'
;MTSESPVPLPDPHDALADVLDPRPKLPGPQTDPTAQGHFTRAQLTRSPGDTSWEIAVVLYGVPADEWPSMNLPGTETPTLRARGQALTDLGYVQTGPGSDCHYWEWAECQDGDHTTVQLMAHTEVRPISMPEIR
;
A
#
# COMPACT_ATOMS: atom_id res chain seq x y z
N MET A 1 -6.92 44.50 -65.25
CA MET A 1 -6.28 45.19 -64.11
C MET A 1 -7.38 45.59 -63.16
N THR A 2 -7.59 44.84 -62.09
CA THR A 2 -8.56 45.14 -61.03
C THR A 2 -7.94 44.69 -59.72
N SER A 3 -7.68 45.68 -58.86
CA SER A 3 -7.04 45.55 -57.55
C SER A 3 -7.96 44.88 -56.53
N GLU A 4 -7.36 44.06 -55.68
CA GLU A 4 -7.94 43.42 -54.50
C GLU A 4 -8.52 44.41 -53.48
N SER A 5 -9.56 43.97 -52.78
CA SER A 5 -9.94 44.47 -51.45
C SER A 5 -9.88 43.31 -50.45
N PRO A 6 -9.27 43.47 -49.27
CA PRO A 6 -9.02 42.36 -48.36
C PRO A 6 -10.27 41.95 -47.57
N VAL A 7 -10.41 40.64 -47.35
CA VAL A 7 -11.46 39.99 -46.55
C VAL A 7 -11.27 40.35 -45.06
N PRO A 8 -12.34 40.62 -44.28
CA PRO A 8 -12.18 40.92 -42.86
C PRO A 8 -11.76 39.66 -42.09
N LEU A 9 -10.81 39.81 -41.14
CA LEU A 9 -10.50 38.76 -40.17
C LEU A 9 -11.70 38.56 -39.22
N PRO A 10 -12.11 37.32 -38.92
CA PRO A 10 -13.08 37.05 -37.87
C PRO A 10 -12.47 37.28 -36.47
N ASP A 11 -13.31 37.77 -35.56
CA ASP A 11 -12.99 38.10 -34.16
C ASP A 11 -12.37 36.93 -33.37
N PRO A 12 -11.43 37.19 -32.44
CA PRO A 12 -10.70 36.16 -31.70
C PRO A 12 -11.51 35.50 -30.57
N HIS A 13 -12.82 35.73 -30.49
CA HIS A 13 -13.63 35.32 -29.35
C HIS A 13 -14.41 34.00 -29.52
N ASP A 14 -14.24 33.29 -30.63
CA ASP A 14 -14.93 32.01 -30.92
C ASP A 14 -14.04 30.76 -30.75
N ALA A 15 -12.92 30.86 -30.03
CA ALA A 15 -11.97 29.76 -29.83
C ALA A 15 -11.93 29.21 -28.40
N LEU A 16 -13.04 29.26 -27.65
CA LEU A 16 -13.10 28.75 -26.27
C LEU A 16 -14.28 27.79 -26.02
N ALA A 17 -14.59 26.93 -26.99
CA ALA A 17 -15.52 25.82 -26.78
C ALA A 17 -15.02 24.57 -27.52
N ASP A 18 -14.05 23.87 -26.92
CA ASP A 18 -13.91 22.39 -26.93
C ASP A 18 -12.47 21.95 -26.61
N VAL A 19 -12.00 22.27 -25.41
CA VAL A 19 -10.98 21.43 -24.77
C VAL A 19 -11.54 21.01 -23.41
N LEU A 20 -12.55 20.15 -23.46
CA LEU A 20 -12.85 19.27 -22.34
C LEU A 20 -11.66 18.32 -22.19
N ASP A 21 -10.72 18.70 -21.33
CA ASP A 21 -9.71 17.79 -20.79
C ASP A 21 -10.41 16.48 -20.37
N PRO A 22 -10.07 15.31 -20.94
CA PRO A 22 -10.55 14.06 -20.40
C PRO A 22 -9.83 13.88 -19.06
N ARG A 23 -10.46 14.32 -17.97
CA ARG A 23 -9.99 13.95 -16.63
C ARG A 23 -9.84 12.43 -16.62
N PRO A 24 -8.65 11.88 -16.33
CA PRO A 24 -8.49 10.43 -16.25
C PRO A 24 -9.47 9.95 -15.19
N LYS A 25 -10.46 9.16 -15.63
CA LYS A 25 -11.40 8.52 -14.73
C LYS A 25 -10.58 7.59 -13.84
N LEU A 26 -10.43 7.95 -12.57
CA LEU A 26 -9.81 7.07 -11.59
C LEU A 26 -10.52 5.71 -11.69
N PRO A 27 -9.78 4.60 -11.85
CA PRO A 27 -10.41 3.30 -11.83
C PRO A 27 -11.23 3.19 -10.53
N GLY A 28 -12.46 2.69 -10.64
CA GLY A 28 -13.30 2.44 -9.46
C GLY A 28 -12.59 1.49 -8.49
N PRO A 29 -13.05 1.38 -7.23
CA PRO A 29 -12.45 0.46 -6.27
C PRO A 29 -12.38 -0.93 -6.90
N GLN A 30 -11.17 -1.40 -7.14
CA GLN A 30 -10.94 -2.71 -7.72
C GLN A 30 -11.29 -3.72 -6.63
N THR A 31 -12.42 -4.42 -6.80
CA THR A 31 -12.76 -5.52 -5.91
C THR A 31 -11.73 -6.63 -6.09
N ASP A 32 -11.10 -6.96 -4.96
CA ASP A 32 -10.16 -8.06 -4.72
C ASP A 32 -8.72 -7.93 -5.26
N PRO A 33 -7.90 -7.02 -4.71
CA PRO A 33 -6.44 -7.00 -4.96
C PRO A 33 -5.73 -8.25 -4.41
N THR A 34 -6.31 -8.91 -3.42
CA THR A 34 -5.70 -9.98 -2.62
C THR A 34 -5.84 -11.37 -3.24
N ALA A 35 -6.85 -11.60 -4.08
CA ALA A 35 -7.10 -12.91 -4.70
C ALA A 35 -6.16 -13.27 -5.86
N GLN A 36 -5.38 -12.32 -6.41
CA GLN A 36 -4.62 -12.52 -7.66
C GLN A 36 -3.09 -12.63 -7.50
N GLY A 37 -2.58 -12.91 -6.30
CA GLY A 37 -1.13 -13.03 -6.10
C GLY A 37 -0.38 -11.70 -6.19
N HIS A 38 -1.07 -10.58 -5.94
CA HIS A 38 -0.39 -9.31 -5.69
C HIS A 38 0.42 -9.42 -4.39
N PHE A 39 1.65 -8.91 -4.42
CA PHE A 39 2.46 -8.76 -3.23
C PHE A 39 1.68 -7.95 -2.19
N THR A 40 1.43 -8.58 -1.05
CA THR A 40 0.85 -7.92 0.12
C THR A 40 1.98 -7.46 1.03
N ARG A 41 1.70 -6.52 1.92
CA ARG A 41 2.70 -6.01 2.86
C ARG A 41 2.34 -6.48 4.26
N ALA A 42 3.32 -6.97 5.01
CA ALA A 42 3.16 -7.12 6.44
C ALA A 42 3.69 -5.87 7.14
N GLN A 43 3.02 -5.47 8.21
CA GLN A 43 3.42 -4.39 9.10
C GLN A 43 3.66 -4.94 10.49
N LEU A 44 4.65 -4.38 11.18
CA LEU A 44 4.95 -4.63 12.58
C LEU A 44 4.87 -3.30 13.32
N THR A 45 3.97 -3.19 14.28
CA THR A 45 3.69 -1.97 15.02
C THR A 45 3.70 -2.24 16.52
N ARG A 46 3.88 -1.18 17.30
CA ARG A 46 3.63 -1.19 18.73
C ARG A 46 3.08 0.16 19.14
N SER A 47 1.87 0.17 19.71
CA SER A 47 1.27 1.40 20.20
C SER A 47 1.97 1.85 21.49
N PRO A 48 2.06 3.17 21.73
CA PRO A 48 2.62 3.70 22.97
C PRO A 48 1.87 3.16 24.19
N GLY A 49 2.61 2.59 25.15
CA GLY A 49 2.04 2.01 26.36
C GLY A 49 1.73 0.52 26.30
N ASP A 50 1.79 -0.09 25.11
CA ASP A 50 1.53 -1.52 24.96
C ASP A 50 2.72 -2.39 25.38
N THR A 51 2.39 -3.59 25.84
CA THR A 51 3.35 -4.63 26.25
C THR A 51 3.57 -5.70 25.17
N SER A 52 3.09 -5.46 23.96
CA SER A 52 3.22 -6.36 22.81
C SER A 52 3.44 -5.58 21.52
N TRP A 53 3.95 -6.28 20.54
CA TRP A 53 3.98 -5.84 19.15
C TRP A 53 2.87 -6.53 18.38
N GLU A 54 2.23 -5.83 17.46
CA GLU A 54 1.29 -6.44 16.53
C GLU A 54 1.97 -6.63 15.18
N ILE A 55 1.80 -7.82 14.60
CA ILE A 55 2.10 -8.06 13.19
C ILE A 55 0.79 -8.24 12.43
N ALA A 56 0.57 -7.46 11.38
CA ALA A 56 -0.63 -7.49 10.57
C ALA A 56 -0.28 -7.59 9.09
N VAL A 57 -1.04 -8.37 8.31
CA VAL A 57 -0.92 -8.44 6.86
C VAL A 57 -1.92 -7.47 6.23
N VAL A 58 -1.40 -6.45 5.55
CA VAL A 58 -2.18 -5.41 4.90
C VAL A 58 -2.87 -5.97 3.67
N LEU A 59 -4.20 -6.01 3.72
CA LEU A 59 -5.06 -6.39 2.61
C LEU A 59 -5.69 -5.12 2.01
N TYR A 60 -5.21 -4.70 0.84
CA TYR A 60 -5.71 -3.49 0.18
C TYR A 60 -7.20 -3.61 -0.13
N GLY A 61 -7.97 -2.58 0.25
CA GLY A 61 -9.43 -2.55 0.07
C GLY A 61 -10.22 -3.27 1.15
N VAL A 62 -9.56 -3.90 2.13
CA VAL A 62 -10.18 -4.53 3.30
C VAL A 62 -10.01 -3.61 4.52
N PRO A 63 -11.03 -3.44 5.38
CA PRO A 63 -10.90 -2.72 6.65
C PRO A 63 -9.75 -3.25 7.53
N ALA A 64 -9.07 -2.36 8.25
CA ALA A 64 -7.87 -2.73 9.02
C ALA A 64 -8.14 -3.69 10.18
N ASP A 65 -9.35 -3.64 10.76
CA ASP A 65 -9.81 -4.55 11.81
C ASP A 65 -10.13 -5.98 11.30
N GLU A 66 -10.19 -6.16 9.97
CA GLU A 66 -10.37 -7.46 9.33
C GLU A 66 -9.04 -8.05 8.81
N TRP A 67 -7.92 -7.34 8.95
CA TRP A 67 -6.62 -7.84 8.51
C TRP A 67 -6.16 -9.03 9.38
N PRO A 68 -5.54 -10.06 8.78
CA PRO A 68 -4.90 -11.13 9.55
C PRO A 68 -3.80 -10.52 10.43
N SER A 69 -3.95 -10.62 11.75
CA SER A 69 -2.96 -10.11 12.69
C SER A 69 -2.67 -11.07 13.84
N MET A 70 -1.52 -10.86 14.47
CA MET A 70 -1.07 -11.61 15.63
C MET A 70 -0.30 -10.70 16.57
N ASN A 71 -0.46 -10.93 17.88
CA ASN A 71 0.32 -10.26 18.90
C ASN A 71 1.57 -11.06 19.28
N LEU A 72 2.71 -10.38 19.29
CA LEU A 72 4.00 -10.86 19.76
C LEU A 72 4.26 -10.25 21.15
N PRO A 73 4.31 -11.05 22.22
CA PRO A 73 4.44 -10.53 23.58
C PRO A 73 5.83 -9.94 23.83
N GLY A 74 5.88 -8.91 24.69
CA GLY A 74 7.11 -8.27 25.14
C GLY A 74 7.25 -6.84 24.64
N THR A 75 8.01 -6.05 25.40
CA THR A 75 8.31 -4.64 25.07
C THR A 75 9.52 -4.49 24.15
N GLU A 76 10.38 -5.51 24.09
CA GLU A 76 11.54 -5.54 23.22
C GLU A 76 11.13 -5.79 21.76
N THR A 77 11.89 -5.24 20.83
CA THR A 77 11.67 -5.45 19.39
C THR A 77 11.77 -6.94 19.05
N PRO A 78 10.76 -7.58 18.42
CA PRO A 78 10.76 -9.01 18.16
C PRO A 78 11.92 -9.44 17.26
N THR A 79 12.46 -10.63 17.49
CA THR A 79 13.55 -11.17 16.64
C THR A 79 13.07 -11.47 15.21
N LEU A 80 13.98 -11.49 14.23
CA LEU A 80 13.65 -11.87 12.84
C LEU A 80 12.99 -13.26 12.77
N ARG A 81 13.46 -14.21 13.59
CA ARG A 81 12.88 -15.56 13.70
C ARG A 81 11.43 -15.51 14.21
N ALA A 82 11.15 -14.75 15.28
CA ALA A 82 9.81 -14.62 15.82
C ALA A 82 8.84 -13.99 14.81
N ARG A 83 9.28 -12.96 14.08
CA ARG A 83 8.48 -12.35 13.01
C ARG A 83 8.20 -13.33 11.87
N GLY A 84 9.21 -14.08 11.43
CA GLY A 84 9.06 -15.09 10.38
C GLY A 84 8.10 -16.21 10.77
N GLN A 85 8.18 -16.67 12.01
CA GLN A 85 7.24 -17.67 12.53
C GLN A 85 5.81 -17.11 12.57
N ALA A 86 5.60 -15.90 13.09
CA ALA A 86 4.26 -15.30 13.14
C ALA A 86 3.64 -15.13 11.75
N LEU A 87 4.43 -14.72 10.74
CA LEU A 87 3.94 -14.68 9.36
C LEU A 87 3.57 -16.08 8.84
N THR A 88 4.39 -17.08 9.14
CA THR A 88 4.11 -18.47 8.75
C THR A 88 2.81 -18.96 9.38
N ASP A 89 2.59 -18.63 10.66
CA ASP A 89 1.37 -18.99 11.40
C ASP A 89 0.14 -18.24 10.86
N LEU A 90 0.32 -17.03 10.34
CA LEU A 90 -0.71 -16.30 9.58
C LEU A 90 -0.92 -16.82 8.15
N GLY A 91 -0.11 -17.79 7.69
CA GLY A 91 -0.20 -18.36 6.34
C GLY A 91 0.55 -17.59 5.26
N TYR A 92 1.55 -16.78 5.64
CA TYR A 92 2.32 -15.93 4.74
C TYR A 92 3.82 -16.22 4.79
N VAL A 93 4.51 -15.99 3.68
CA VAL A 93 5.97 -16.06 3.58
C VAL A 93 6.53 -14.74 3.05
N GLN A 94 7.67 -14.31 3.58
CA GLN A 94 8.37 -13.11 3.13
C GLN A 94 8.89 -13.26 1.68
N THR A 95 8.83 -12.20 0.90
CA THR A 95 9.28 -12.16 -0.51
C THR A 95 10.36 -11.12 -0.78
N GLY A 96 10.92 -10.51 0.27
CA GLY A 96 11.89 -9.42 0.15
C GLY A 96 13.18 -9.80 -0.60
N PRO A 97 13.97 -8.79 -0.99
CA PRO A 97 15.16 -8.97 -1.82
C PRO A 97 16.26 -9.77 -1.10
N GLY A 98 16.79 -10.79 -1.77
CA GLY A 98 17.95 -11.57 -1.33
C GLY A 98 17.65 -13.03 -0.95
N SER A 99 18.69 -13.87 -0.94
CA SER A 99 18.59 -15.31 -0.66
C SER A 99 18.15 -15.65 0.76
N ASP A 100 18.24 -14.68 1.69
CA ASP A 100 18.02 -14.89 3.12
C ASP A 100 16.58 -14.55 3.58
N CYS A 101 15.69 -14.09 2.69
CA CYS A 101 14.24 -13.88 2.93
C CYS A 101 13.84 -13.27 4.30
N HIS A 102 14.69 -12.43 4.90
CA HIS A 102 14.53 -11.86 6.25
C HIS A 102 14.69 -10.34 6.25
N TYR A 103 14.04 -9.70 5.29
CA TYR A 103 14.16 -8.26 5.07
C TYR A 103 13.02 -7.51 5.75
N TRP A 104 13.35 -6.47 6.53
CA TRP A 104 12.38 -5.57 7.15
C TRP A 104 12.88 -4.13 7.04
N GLU A 105 12.01 -3.24 6.54
CA GLU A 105 12.25 -1.81 6.50
C GLU A 105 11.61 -1.12 7.69
N TRP A 106 12.35 -0.25 8.37
CA TRP A 106 11.86 0.53 9.51
C TRP A 106 11.49 1.95 9.08
N ALA A 107 10.39 2.44 9.62
CA ALA A 107 9.90 3.79 9.41
C ALA A 107 9.40 4.38 10.74
N GLU A 108 9.50 5.70 10.84
CA GLU A 108 8.84 6.48 11.88
C GLU A 108 7.42 6.84 11.42
N CYS A 109 6.46 6.74 12.32
CA CYS A 109 5.07 7.11 12.11
C CYS A 109 4.64 8.14 13.16
N GLN A 110 3.96 9.20 12.72
CA GLN A 110 3.48 10.29 13.56
C GLN A 110 2.07 10.69 13.08
N ASP A 111 1.11 10.67 14.00
CA ASP A 111 -0.28 11.08 13.71
C ASP A 111 -0.54 12.56 14.06
N GLY A 112 0.53 13.34 14.27
CA GLY A 112 0.49 14.78 14.51
C GLY A 112 1.72 15.33 15.24
N ASP A 113 1.93 16.66 15.14
CA ASP A 113 3.15 17.38 15.54
C ASP A 113 3.58 17.23 17.01
N HIS A 114 2.69 16.77 17.89
CA HIS A 114 2.94 16.62 19.32
C HIS A 114 2.79 15.18 19.82
N THR A 115 2.51 14.23 18.91
CA THR A 115 2.39 12.82 19.25
C THR A 115 3.77 12.18 19.42
N THR A 116 3.89 11.20 20.32
CA THR A 116 5.11 10.41 20.44
C THR A 116 5.36 9.66 19.14
N VAL A 117 6.59 9.73 18.63
CA VAL A 117 7.00 8.99 17.44
C VAL A 117 6.81 7.50 17.67
N GLN A 118 6.12 6.84 16.75
CA GLN A 118 5.92 5.41 16.74
C GLN A 118 6.88 4.76 15.74
N LEU A 119 7.47 3.63 16.12
CA LEU A 119 8.27 2.83 15.19
C LEU A 119 7.39 1.78 14.55
N MET A 120 7.42 1.74 13.22
CA MET A 120 6.77 0.71 12.42
C MET A 120 7.83 0.02 11.56
N ALA A 121 7.73 -1.29 11.40
CA ALA A 121 8.48 -2.01 10.39
C ALA A 121 7.56 -2.64 9.35
N HIS A 122 8.10 -2.95 8.18
CA HIS A 122 7.35 -3.64 7.15
C HIS A 122 8.21 -4.56 6.28
N THR A 123 7.54 -5.51 5.64
CA THR A 123 8.14 -6.44 4.69
C THR A 123 7.11 -6.86 3.64
N GLU A 124 7.58 -7.27 2.48
CA GLU A 124 6.73 -7.86 1.44
C GLU A 124 6.46 -9.33 1.76
N VAL A 125 5.20 -9.75 1.58
CA VAL A 125 4.75 -11.12 1.84
C VAL A 125 3.79 -11.60 0.74
N ARG A 126 3.75 -12.92 0.60
CA ARG A 126 2.73 -13.60 -0.21
C ARG A 126 2.08 -14.74 0.58
N PRO A 127 0.83 -15.11 0.26
CA PRO A 127 0.21 -16.29 0.82
C PRO A 127 1.05 -17.55 0.54
N ILE A 128 1.16 -18.42 1.53
CA ILE A 128 1.66 -19.78 1.34
C ILE A 128 0.55 -20.53 0.60
N SER A 129 0.74 -20.79 -0.69
CA SER A 129 -0.18 -21.65 -1.43
C SER A 129 -0.26 -23.00 -0.74
N MET A 130 -1.42 -23.35 -0.18
CA MET A 130 -1.64 -24.73 0.27
C MET A 130 -1.49 -25.65 -0.96
N PRO A 131 -0.75 -26.77 -0.86
CA PRO A 131 -0.79 -27.76 -1.92
C PRO A 131 -2.24 -28.25 -2.07
N GLU A 132 -2.78 -28.19 -3.29
CA GLU A 132 -4.07 -28.82 -3.61
C GLU A 132 -3.96 -30.31 -3.26
N ILE A 133 -4.72 -30.75 -2.25
CA ILE A 133 -4.87 -32.17 -1.97
C ILE A 133 -5.75 -32.73 -3.09
N ARG A 134 -5.13 -33.43 -4.05
CA ARG A 134 -5.80 -34.23 -5.07
C ARG A 134 -6.19 -35.60 -4.54
#